data_AF-A0AAU1RN73-F1
#
_entry.id   AF-A0AAU1RN73-F1
#
_cell.length_a   1.000
_cell.length_b   1.000
_cell.length_c   1.000
_cell.angle_alpha   90.00
_cell.angle_beta   90.00
_cell.angle_gamma   90.00
#
_symmetry.space_group_name_H-M   'P 1'
#
loop_
_entity.id
_entity.type
_entity.pdbx_description
1 polymer ?
#
loop_
_entity_poly.entity_id
_entity_poly.type
_entity_poly.pdbx_seq_one_letter_code
_entity_poly.pdbx_strand_id
1 'polypeptide(L)'
;MLSAAAIVAAGVGLVPGVANATGPGGAKGTGSQGVAVPDLDLNAAKAKAFSAETFSSPASKTVHPAAKGGKQAAPQTEGTATVDPTVDLKAGATSAHAIKLDMTFTTDPNASISSVIEWGDGQTSSTPAYPTAQSLDHTYAHAGVYTVKVSLIEGTTLRGTNEIVVRTAGNEFTPHAPTRLLDTRTGGASTKVPAYGTARVKVAGAAQIPAGVTAVALNVTVTNPTKAGHVRVYAEGGDLPTTSNVNYAPGQTVPNLVLASVGENGYVDIYNHGDGAIDLIADVTGYFSKTAASGYTSVDPSRVVDTREGLGTGQGQVAGYGSFSTQITGRAGVPSTAKAVALNVTVTEPKSDGHLNVYPSGSQAPTASNLNFTAGQTIANSVIVPIGPDGKISIRNGAWAGTHVVVDVVGYYSPDSQSALIRSFPNRWFDTREWSGPLEGRGYIYGRVGGGDPNVTALVLNATVTNTAGTGFLTVSPDPNSWSAYEGGWETWPTPPNSSNLNWTPGKTVPNLVQGSSGTNNVIDFWNMGYQSTDLVVDTFGFYAKN
;
A
#
# COMPACT_ATOMS: atom_id res chain seq x y z
N MET A 1 57.14 -57.55 5.66
CA MET A 1 57.23 -56.17 6.15
C MET A 1 57.26 -55.23 4.96
N LEU A 2 56.18 -54.47 4.74
CA LEU A 2 56.17 -53.16 4.08
C LEU A 2 54.74 -52.62 4.18
N SER A 3 54.62 -51.50 4.87
CA SER A 3 53.38 -50.78 5.17
C SER A 3 53.07 -49.83 4.00
N ALA A 4 51.82 -49.73 3.57
CA ALA A 4 51.38 -48.74 2.58
C ALA A 4 50.16 -47.97 3.13
N ALA A 5 50.34 -46.66 3.28
CA ALA A 5 49.38 -45.71 3.82
C ALA A 5 48.25 -45.40 2.83
N ALA A 6 47.02 -45.30 3.33
CA ALA A 6 45.87 -44.79 2.59
C ALA A 6 45.75 -43.27 2.80
N ILE A 7 45.77 -42.52 1.70
CA ILE A 7 45.47 -41.08 1.67
C ILE A 7 43.97 -40.93 1.37
N VAL A 8 43.25 -40.31 2.32
CA VAL A 8 41.86 -39.88 2.15
C VAL A 8 41.87 -38.52 1.46
N ALA A 9 41.40 -38.45 0.22
CA ALA A 9 41.14 -37.20 -0.48
C ALA A 9 39.75 -36.67 -0.08
N ALA A 10 39.71 -35.61 0.71
CA ALA A 10 38.50 -34.84 0.98
C ALA A 10 38.13 -34.03 -0.28
N GLY A 11 37.04 -34.41 -0.94
CA GLY A 11 36.44 -33.62 -2.01
C GLY A 11 35.79 -32.36 -1.41
N VAL A 12 36.36 -31.19 -1.71
CA VAL A 12 35.75 -29.89 -1.44
C VAL A 12 34.51 -29.78 -2.34
N GLY A 13 33.33 -30.04 -1.79
CA GLY A 13 32.06 -29.78 -2.43
C GLY A 13 31.83 -28.28 -2.56
N LEU A 14 31.79 -27.77 -3.80
CA LEU A 14 31.30 -26.45 -4.13
C LEU A 14 29.81 -26.36 -3.74
N VAL A 15 29.52 -25.63 -2.67
CA VAL A 15 28.15 -25.21 -2.33
C VAL A 15 27.72 -24.13 -3.34
N PRO A 16 26.57 -24.26 -4.03
CA PRO A 16 26.05 -23.20 -4.88
C PRO A 16 25.87 -21.89 -4.09
N GLY A 17 26.26 -20.76 -4.69
CA GLY A 17 26.27 -19.44 -4.03
C GLY A 17 24.90 -19.05 -3.46
N VAL A 18 24.82 -19.00 -2.14
CA VAL A 18 23.64 -18.56 -1.38
C VAL A 18 23.31 -17.09 -1.68
N ALA A 19 22.03 -16.77 -1.86
CA ALA A 19 21.57 -15.38 -1.83
C ALA A 19 21.64 -14.91 -0.39
N ASN A 20 22.72 -14.24 -0.04
CA ASN A 20 22.87 -13.67 1.28
C ASN A 20 22.11 -12.34 1.34
N ALA A 21 21.17 -12.23 2.28
CA ALA A 21 20.55 -10.97 2.68
C ALA A 21 21.52 -10.08 3.50
N THR A 22 22.82 -10.22 3.27
CA THR A 22 23.90 -9.45 3.89
C THR A 22 24.73 -8.89 2.76
N GLY A 23 24.85 -7.55 2.70
CA GLY A 23 25.76 -6.91 1.76
C GLY A 23 27.22 -7.28 2.06
N PRO A 24 28.13 -7.25 1.07
CA PRO A 24 29.56 -7.12 1.32
C PRO A 24 29.77 -5.79 2.03
N GLY A 25 30.39 -5.81 3.22
CA GLY A 25 30.63 -4.60 4.00
C GLY A 25 31.35 -3.52 3.19
N GLY A 26 30.87 -2.28 3.32
CA GLY A 26 31.62 -1.03 3.12
C GLY A 26 32.26 -0.73 1.75
N ALA A 27 32.17 -1.61 0.75
CA ALA A 27 32.76 -1.33 -0.56
C ALA A 27 31.88 -0.35 -1.33
N LYS A 28 32.44 0.84 -1.65
CA LYS A 28 31.86 1.80 -2.61
C LYS A 28 31.44 1.04 -3.87
N GLY A 29 30.18 1.14 -4.27
CA GLY A 29 29.69 0.55 -5.52
C GLY A 29 30.57 1.02 -6.68
N THR A 30 31.02 0.09 -7.51
CA THR A 30 31.80 0.39 -8.73
C THR A 30 30.90 0.52 -9.97
N GLY A 31 29.58 0.60 -9.79
CA GLY A 31 28.61 0.77 -10.87
C GLY A 31 28.55 2.22 -11.38
N SER A 32 27.90 2.44 -12.52
CA SER A 32 27.62 3.79 -13.03
C SER A 32 26.88 4.66 -12.00
N GLN A 33 27.12 5.98 -12.01
CA GLN A 33 26.23 6.93 -11.33
C GLN A 33 24.81 6.70 -11.87
N GLY A 34 23.81 6.67 -10.99
CA GLY A 34 22.49 6.12 -11.32
C GLY A 34 21.88 6.71 -12.60
N VAL A 35 21.09 5.90 -13.29
CA VAL A 35 20.34 6.36 -14.46
C VAL A 35 18.95 6.80 -14.01
N ALA A 36 18.55 8.01 -14.39
CA ALA A 36 17.22 8.55 -14.08
C ALA A 36 16.13 7.79 -14.85
N VAL A 37 15.17 7.18 -14.17
CA VAL A 37 13.95 6.66 -14.79
C VAL A 37 13.00 7.80 -15.18
N PRO A 38 12.02 7.58 -16.07
CA PRO A 38 11.01 8.59 -16.40
C PRO A 38 10.32 9.12 -15.13
N ASP A 39 9.96 10.41 -15.09
CA ASP A 39 9.20 10.97 -13.96
C ASP A 39 7.86 10.23 -13.79
N LEU A 40 7.53 9.88 -12.55
CA LEU A 40 6.23 9.30 -12.25
C LEU A 40 5.19 10.41 -12.10
N ASP A 41 4.51 10.74 -13.19
CA ASP A 41 3.38 11.68 -13.14
C ASP A 41 2.15 11.02 -12.48
N LEU A 42 1.75 11.56 -11.33
CA LEU A 42 0.56 11.13 -10.58
C LEU A 42 -0.63 12.09 -10.73
N ASN A 43 -0.52 13.15 -11.53
CA ASN A 43 -1.59 14.15 -11.70
C ASN A 43 -2.86 13.54 -12.29
N ALA A 44 -2.74 12.68 -13.30
CA ALA A 44 -3.89 11.98 -13.87
C ALA A 44 -4.55 11.04 -12.85
N ALA A 45 -3.76 10.33 -12.04
CA ALA A 45 -4.27 9.47 -10.98
C ALA A 45 -4.98 10.26 -9.88
N LYS A 46 -4.41 11.40 -9.45
CA LYS A 46 -5.03 12.33 -8.49
C LYS A 46 -6.32 12.92 -9.04
N ALA A 47 -6.30 13.45 -10.26
CA ALA A 47 -7.47 14.03 -10.90
C ALA A 47 -8.61 13.01 -11.01
N LYS A 48 -8.30 11.76 -11.38
CA LYS A 48 -9.29 10.66 -11.41
C LYS A 48 -9.82 10.34 -10.01
N ALA A 49 -8.95 10.24 -9.01
CA ALA A 49 -9.35 9.96 -7.63
C ALA A 49 -10.22 11.07 -7.02
N PHE A 50 -9.91 12.33 -7.32
CA PHE A 50 -10.59 13.49 -6.74
C PHE A 50 -11.92 13.81 -7.45
N SER A 51 -11.95 13.68 -8.78
CA SER A 51 -13.18 13.88 -9.56
C SER A 51 -14.26 12.83 -9.26
N ALA A 52 -13.86 11.62 -8.85
CA ALA A 52 -14.78 10.59 -8.37
C ALA A 52 -15.51 10.98 -7.07
N GLU A 53 -15.03 11.98 -6.35
CA GLU A 53 -15.57 12.43 -5.05
C GLU A 53 -16.14 13.84 -5.17
N THR A 54 -17.00 14.05 -6.17
CA THR A 54 -17.71 15.30 -6.39
C THR A 54 -19.20 15.17 -6.06
N PHE A 55 -19.71 16.12 -5.27
CA PHE A 55 -21.06 16.07 -4.70
C PHE A 55 -21.76 17.40 -4.93
N SER A 56 -23.09 17.38 -5.04
CA SER A 56 -23.89 18.61 -5.11
C SER A 56 -25.19 18.51 -4.31
N SER A 57 -25.60 19.63 -3.74
CA SER A 57 -26.92 19.84 -3.15
C SER A 57 -27.49 21.16 -3.67
N PRO A 58 -28.52 21.13 -4.53
CA PRO A 58 -29.02 22.33 -5.17
C PRO A 58 -29.68 23.28 -4.17
N ALA A 59 -29.75 24.58 -4.51
CA ALA A 59 -30.38 25.61 -3.67
C ALA A 59 -31.81 25.28 -3.24
N SER A 60 -32.57 24.54 -4.08
CA SER A 60 -33.94 24.08 -3.79
C SER A 60 -34.05 23.11 -2.61
N LYS A 61 -32.93 22.56 -2.12
CA LYS A 61 -32.88 21.75 -0.89
C LYS A 61 -32.67 22.58 0.38
N THR A 62 -32.60 23.91 0.28
CA THR A 62 -32.56 24.76 1.48
C THR A 62 -33.88 24.64 2.24
N VAL A 63 -33.82 24.17 3.47
CA VAL A 63 -34.97 24.04 4.37
C VAL A 63 -35.08 25.28 5.24
N HIS A 64 -36.25 25.90 5.24
CA HIS A 64 -36.55 27.09 6.03
C HIS A 64 -37.34 26.72 7.30
N PRO A 65 -37.10 27.38 8.45
CA PRO A 65 -37.92 27.18 9.64
C PRO A 65 -39.39 27.52 9.35
N ALA A 66 -40.32 26.72 9.88
CA ALA A 66 -41.75 26.96 9.70
C ALA A 66 -42.15 28.32 10.26
N ALA A 67 -42.93 29.09 9.49
CA ALA A 67 -43.53 30.33 9.97
C ALA A 67 -44.38 30.04 11.23
N LYS A 68 -44.13 30.76 12.33
CA LYS A 68 -44.90 30.60 13.57
C LYS A 68 -46.35 31.08 13.35
N GLY A 69 -47.26 30.13 13.09
CA GLY A 69 -48.71 30.28 13.28
C GLY A 69 -49.47 30.90 12.12
N GLY A 70 -50.33 30.10 11.49
CA GLY A 70 -51.34 30.59 10.55
C GLY A 70 -52.39 31.45 11.23
N LYS A 71 -52.41 32.74 10.91
CA LYS A 71 -53.64 33.54 10.86
C LYS A 71 -53.75 34.15 9.47
N GLN A 72 -54.96 34.03 8.92
CA GLN A 72 -55.36 34.46 7.60
C GLN A 72 -54.93 35.91 7.32
N ALA A 73 -54.26 36.14 6.19
CA ALA A 73 -53.62 37.40 5.85
C ALA A 73 -54.64 38.54 5.66
N ALA A 74 -54.38 39.69 6.27
CA ALA A 74 -54.95 40.97 5.86
C ALA A 74 -54.24 41.45 4.56
N PRO A 75 -54.89 42.27 3.71
CA PRO A 75 -54.29 42.66 2.43
C PRO A 75 -53.03 43.50 2.69
N GLN A 76 -51.87 42.99 2.28
CA GLN A 76 -50.60 43.74 2.31
C GLN A 76 -50.47 44.60 1.05
N THR A 77 -50.10 45.86 1.26
CA THR A 77 -49.52 46.76 0.26
C THR A 77 -48.27 46.14 -0.35
N GLU A 78 -48.04 46.36 -1.64
CA GLU A 78 -46.89 45.89 -2.44
C GLU A 78 -45.56 46.45 -1.87
N GLY A 79 -45.02 45.77 -0.85
CA GLY A 79 -43.65 45.91 -0.37
C GLY A 79 -42.82 44.74 -0.90
N THR A 80 -41.56 45.02 -1.24
CA THR A 80 -40.58 44.06 -1.75
C THR A 80 -40.60 42.74 -0.96
N ALA A 81 -41.01 41.64 -1.60
CA ALA A 81 -40.98 40.32 -0.98
C ALA A 81 -39.55 40.03 -0.50
N THR A 82 -39.37 39.82 0.81
CA THR A 82 -38.10 39.38 1.37
C THR A 82 -37.78 38.02 0.76
N VAL A 83 -36.74 37.94 -0.07
CA VAL A 83 -36.33 36.68 -0.68
C VAL A 83 -35.78 35.80 0.44
N ASP A 84 -36.42 34.66 0.68
CA ASP A 84 -35.90 33.69 1.63
C ASP A 84 -34.53 33.19 1.15
N PRO A 85 -33.48 33.27 1.99
CA PRO A 85 -32.13 33.06 1.52
C PRO A 85 -31.87 31.58 1.27
N THR A 86 -31.31 31.23 0.12
CA THR A 86 -30.95 29.85 -0.24
C THR A 86 -29.48 29.70 -0.56
N VAL A 87 -28.95 28.48 -0.47
CA VAL A 87 -27.55 28.20 -0.83
C VAL A 87 -27.45 26.92 -1.68
N ASP A 88 -26.82 27.02 -2.85
CA ASP A 88 -26.38 25.87 -3.66
C ASP A 88 -25.01 25.42 -3.16
N LEU A 89 -24.83 24.11 -2.98
CA LEU A 89 -23.59 23.52 -2.47
C LEU A 89 -22.99 22.58 -3.52
N LYS A 90 -21.70 22.74 -3.79
CA LYS A 90 -20.89 21.77 -4.52
C LYS A 90 -19.63 21.50 -3.73
N ALA A 91 -19.20 20.26 -3.66
CA ALA A 91 -17.96 19.90 -2.98
C ALA A 91 -17.18 18.87 -3.77
N GLY A 92 -15.86 18.95 -3.70
CA GLY A 92 -14.94 17.99 -4.31
C GLY A 92 -13.75 17.72 -3.40
N ALA A 93 -13.24 16.49 -3.39
CA ALA A 93 -11.99 16.18 -2.72
C ALA A 93 -10.82 16.95 -3.36
N THR A 94 -9.91 17.47 -2.53
CA THR A 94 -8.69 18.17 -2.97
C THR A 94 -7.42 17.44 -2.55
N SER A 95 -7.53 16.55 -1.58
CA SER A 95 -6.42 15.70 -1.11
C SER A 95 -6.96 14.40 -0.51
N ALA A 96 -6.08 13.65 0.16
CA ALA A 96 -6.46 12.45 0.91
C ALA A 96 -7.46 12.75 2.05
N HIS A 97 -7.39 13.91 2.70
CA HIS A 97 -8.26 14.28 3.83
C HIS A 97 -8.89 15.67 3.70
N ALA A 98 -8.77 16.35 2.55
CA ALA A 98 -9.37 17.67 2.34
C ALA A 98 -10.43 17.70 1.24
N ILE A 99 -11.35 18.64 1.37
CA ILE A 99 -12.32 19.01 0.34
C ILE A 99 -12.26 20.52 0.07
N LYS A 100 -12.77 20.89 -1.10
CA LYS A 100 -13.21 22.25 -1.40
C LYS A 100 -14.73 22.29 -1.45
N LEU A 101 -15.34 23.22 -0.72
CA LEU A 101 -16.77 23.52 -0.73
C LEU A 101 -17.01 24.83 -1.49
N ASP A 102 -17.71 24.74 -2.62
CA ASP A 102 -18.22 25.87 -3.37
C ASP A 102 -19.68 26.13 -2.96
N MET A 103 -19.97 27.37 -2.55
CA MET A 103 -21.29 27.82 -2.10
C MET A 103 -21.75 28.96 -3.00
N THR A 104 -22.97 28.88 -3.52
CA THR A 104 -23.60 29.99 -4.25
C THR A 104 -24.87 30.41 -3.53
N PHE A 105 -24.86 31.60 -2.95
CA PHE A 105 -25.97 32.12 -2.18
C PHE A 105 -26.95 32.91 -3.06
N THR A 106 -28.23 32.81 -2.74
CA THR A 106 -29.28 33.73 -3.20
C THR A 106 -29.83 34.41 -1.97
N THR A 107 -29.55 35.70 -1.80
CA THR A 107 -29.92 36.50 -0.63
C THR A 107 -30.39 37.89 -1.07
N ASP A 108 -31.16 38.57 -0.22
CA ASP A 108 -31.38 40.01 -0.39
C ASP A 108 -30.04 40.74 -0.22
N PRO A 109 -29.56 41.54 -1.20
CA PRO A 109 -28.30 42.26 -1.12
C PRO A 109 -28.19 43.21 0.08
N ASN A 110 -29.33 43.63 0.64
CA ASN A 110 -29.39 44.54 1.78
C ASN A 110 -29.51 43.82 3.13
N ALA A 111 -29.73 42.49 3.12
CA ALA A 111 -29.81 41.69 4.34
C ALA A 111 -28.41 41.28 4.82
N SER A 112 -28.17 41.43 6.13
CA SER A 112 -26.92 41.00 6.75
C SER A 112 -27.02 39.53 7.16
N ILE A 113 -26.69 38.64 6.23
CA ILE A 113 -26.75 37.18 6.41
C ILE A 113 -25.34 36.64 6.57
N SER A 114 -25.14 35.79 7.57
CA SER A 114 -23.95 34.97 7.75
C SER A 114 -24.25 33.52 7.37
N SER A 115 -23.31 32.84 6.74
CA SER A 115 -23.33 31.40 6.61
C SER A 115 -22.46 30.78 7.70
N VAL A 116 -23.00 29.82 8.44
CA VAL A 116 -22.29 28.99 9.41
C VAL A 116 -22.18 27.60 8.81
N ILE A 117 -20.95 27.14 8.61
CA ILE A 117 -20.61 25.86 8.03
C ILE A 117 -20.21 24.94 9.16
N GLU A 118 -21.00 23.90 9.41
CA GLU A 118 -20.65 22.78 10.29
C GLU A 118 -20.05 21.68 9.40
N TRP A 119 -18.76 21.38 9.58
CA TRP A 119 -18.03 20.49 8.66
C TRP A 119 -18.29 19.00 8.90
N GLY A 120 -19.00 18.65 9.98
CA GLY A 120 -19.32 17.26 10.33
C GLY A 120 -18.24 16.54 11.13
N ASP A 121 -17.13 17.21 11.47
CA ASP A 121 -16.04 16.73 12.32
C ASP A 121 -15.95 17.49 13.67
N GLY A 122 -16.98 18.28 13.98
CA GLY A 122 -17.03 19.15 15.16
C GLY A 122 -16.41 20.53 14.95
N GLN A 123 -15.78 20.81 13.80
CA GLN A 123 -15.31 22.14 13.46
C GLN A 123 -16.39 22.95 12.74
N THR A 124 -16.31 24.28 12.91
CA THR A 124 -17.22 25.23 12.27
C THR A 124 -16.47 26.39 11.65
N SER A 125 -16.95 26.88 10.51
CA SER A 125 -16.51 28.14 9.90
C SER A 125 -17.69 29.09 9.74
N SER A 126 -17.41 30.39 9.63
CA SER A 126 -18.45 31.40 9.37
C SER A 126 -17.96 32.39 8.33
N THR A 127 -18.77 32.65 7.32
CA THR A 127 -18.52 33.69 6.30
C THR A 127 -19.76 34.53 6.05
N PRO A 128 -19.64 35.79 5.64
CA PRO A 128 -20.78 36.55 5.15
C PRO A 128 -21.43 35.89 3.92
N ALA A 129 -22.75 35.89 3.80
CA ALA A 129 -23.50 35.28 2.70
C ALA A 129 -24.07 36.35 1.74
N TYR A 130 -23.27 36.74 0.75
CA TYR A 130 -23.68 37.66 -0.32
C TYR A 130 -24.02 36.89 -1.62
N PRO A 131 -24.73 37.47 -2.60
CA PRO A 131 -25.10 36.82 -3.85
C PRO A 131 -23.93 36.61 -4.83
N THR A 132 -22.82 36.08 -4.34
CA THR A 132 -21.62 35.71 -5.09
C THR A 132 -21.19 34.29 -4.69
N ALA A 133 -20.51 33.60 -5.60
CA ALA A 133 -19.93 32.31 -5.29
C ALA A 133 -18.76 32.47 -4.29
N GLN A 134 -18.69 31.57 -3.33
CA GLN A 134 -17.61 31.49 -2.36
C GLN A 134 -17.05 30.07 -2.34
N SER A 135 -15.75 29.95 -2.06
CA SER A 135 -15.08 28.67 -1.92
C SER A 135 -14.37 28.61 -0.57
N LEU A 136 -14.49 27.49 0.13
CA LEU A 136 -13.77 27.20 1.36
C LEU A 136 -13.11 25.83 1.25
N ASP A 137 -11.84 25.76 1.62
CA ASP A 137 -11.14 24.49 1.81
C ASP A 137 -11.28 24.04 3.27
N HIS A 138 -11.46 22.74 3.48
CA HIS A 138 -11.48 22.14 4.80
C HIS A 138 -10.69 20.84 4.82
N THR A 139 -9.91 20.66 5.88
CA THR A 139 -9.03 19.52 6.08
C THR A 139 -9.48 18.73 7.30
N TYR A 140 -9.85 17.47 7.08
CA TYR A 140 -10.23 16.54 8.13
C TYR A 140 -9.00 15.85 8.74
N ALA A 141 -9.12 15.46 10.01
CA ALA A 141 -8.10 14.64 10.68
C ALA A 141 -8.01 13.23 10.09
N HIS A 142 -9.13 12.70 9.58
CA HIS A 142 -9.25 11.36 9.04
C HIS A 142 -9.91 11.35 7.67
N ALA A 143 -9.58 10.36 6.85
CA ALA A 143 -10.30 10.10 5.62
C ALA A 143 -11.69 9.56 5.95
N GLY A 144 -12.71 10.08 5.27
CA GLY A 144 -14.05 9.94 5.79
C GLY A 144 -15.17 10.30 4.84
N VAL A 145 -16.37 9.95 5.29
CA VAL A 145 -17.64 10.49 4.80
C VAL A 145 -18.16 11.47 5.83
N TYR A 146 -18.43 12.70 5.42
CA TYR A 146 -18.84 13.80 6.31
C TYR A 146 -20.15 14.41 5.82
N THR A 147 -20.99 14.86 6.75
CA THR A 147 -22.16 15.68 6.41
C THR A 147 -21.82 17.13 6.72
N VAL A 148 -21.66 17.92 5.67
CA VAL A 148 -21.43 19.36 5.78
C VAL A 148 -22.78 20.05 5.77
N LYS A 149 -23.02 20.89 6.77
CA LYS A 149 -24.26 21.64 6.94
C LYS A 149 -23.99 23.13 6.90
N VAL A 150 -24.70 23.83 6.02
CA VAL A 150 -24.58 25.28 5.85
C VAL A 150 -25.87 25.93 6.31
N SER A 151 -25.78 26.69 7.40
CA SER A 151 -26.91 27.41 8.00
C SER A 151 -26.78 28.91 7.72
N LEU A 152 -27.83 29.51 7.18
CA LEU A 152 -27.92 30.95 6.88
C LEU A 152 -28.58 31.64 8.06
N ILE A 153 -27.88 32.60 8.67
CA ILE A 153 -28.26 33.27 9.91
C ILE A 153 -28.33 34.78 9.68
N GLU A 154 -29.45 35.38 10.03
CA GLU A 154 -29.61 36.84 10.05
C GLU A 154 -29.70 37.32 11.50
N GLY A 155 -28.67 38.02 11.97
CA GLY A 155 -28.49 38.33 13.39
C GLY A 155 -28.35 37.06 14.23
N THR A 156 -29.45 36.63 14.87
CA THR A 156 -29.53 35.38 15.65
C THR A 156 -30.60 34.41 15.10
N THR A 157 -31.28 34.78 14.03
CA THR A 157 -32.40 34.01 13.47
C THR A 157 -31.89 33.11 12.36
N LEU A 158 -32.14 31.80 12.49
CA LEU A 158 -31.94 30.85 11.40
C LEU A 158 -32.92 31.16 10.27
N ARG A 159 -32.41 31.37 9.05
CA ARG A 159 -33.21 31.68 7.86
C ARG A 159 -33.31 30.51 6.90
N GLY A 160 -32.32 29.62 6.87
CA GLY A 160 -32.36 28.41 6.04
C GLY A 160 -31.16 27.51 6.29
N THR A 161 -31.29 26.23 5.98
CA THR A 161 -30.20 25.25 6.07
C THR A 161 -30.19 24.38 4.83
N ASN A 162 -29.00 24.18 4.23
CA ASN A 162 -28.77 23.14 3.24
C ASN A 162 -27.64 22.21 3.72
N GLU A 163 -27.67 20.96 3.29
CA GLU A 163 -26.72 19.92 3.69
C GLU A 163 -26.19 19.20 2.47
N ILE A 164 -24.94 18.74 2.56
CA ILE A 164 -24.28 17.94 1.53
C ILE A 164 -23.41 16.85 2.21
N VAL A 165 -23.58 15.61 1.76
CA VAL A 165 -22.71 14.51 2.17
C VAL A 165 -21.51 14.50 1.24
N VAL A 166 -20.32 14.60 1.81
CA VAL A 166 -19.04 14.68 1.10
C VAL A 166 -18.14 13.51 1.50
N ARG A 167 -17.12 13.26 0.68
CA ARG A 167 -16.13 12.22 0.92
C ARG A 167 -14.74 12.74 0.58
N THR A 168 -13.75 12.37 1.38
CA THR A 168 -12.35 12.58 1.02
C THR A 168 -11.87 11.45 0.09
N ALA A 169 -10.73 11.66 -0.58
CA ALA A 169 -10.20 10.68 -1.53
C ALA A 169 -9.39 9.55 -0.86
N GLY A 170 -8.87 9.80 0.35
CA GLY A 170 -8.06 8.87 1.13
C GLY A 170 -8.81 7.63 1.57
N ASN A 171 -8.07 6.56 1.80
CA ASN A 171 -8.57 5.31 2.36
C ASN A 171 -7.63 4.88 3.49
N GLU A 172 -8.17 4.71 4.68
CA GLU A 172 -7.42 4.35 5.88
C GLU A 172 -7.47 2.85 6.15
N PHE A 173 -6.39 2.33 6.71
CA PHE A 173 -6.15 0.91 6.92
C PHE A 173 -6.72 0.42 8.24
N THR A 174 -7.47 -0.68 8.20
CA THR A 174 -7.84 -1.47 9.37
C THR A 174 -7.11 -2.81 9.33
N PRO A 175 -6.22 -3.09 10.30
CA PRO A 175 -5.56 -4.38 10.40
C PRO A 175 -6.56 -5.51 10.62
N HIS A 176 -6.30 -6.67 10.02
CA HIS A 176 -7.12 -7.85 10.18
C HIS A 176 -6.24 -9.06 10.52
N ALA A 177 -6.72 -9.95 11.39
CA ALA A 177 -6.01 -11.19 11.66
C ALA A 177 -5.89 -12.00 10.34
N PRO A 178 -4.72 -12.59 10.02
CA PRO A 178 -4.56 -13.37 8.80
C PRO A 178 -5.65 -14.44 8.64
N THR A 179 -6.49 -14.30 7.62
CA THR A 179 -7.67 -15.16 7.41
C THR A 179 -7.79 -15.59 5.96
N ARG A 180 -8.12 -16.85 5.70
CA ARG A 180 -8.30 -17.36 4.33
C ARG A 180 -9.64 -16.94 3.74
N LEU A 181 -9.62 -16.27 2.59
CA LEU A 181 -10.81 -15.93 1.80
C LEU A 181 -11.01 -16.86 0.60
N LEU A 182 -9.92 -17.40 0.05
CA LEU A 182 -9.96 -18.32 -1.09
C LEU A 182 -8.94 -19.45 -0.90
N ASP A 183 -9.34 -20.68 -1.25
CA ASP A 183 -8.47 -21.81 -1.53
C ASP A 183 -9.10 -22.57 -2.70
N THR A 184 -8.48 -22.66 -3.87
CA THR A 184 -9.06 -23.42 -4.99
C THR A 184 -8.79 -24.92 -4.90
N ARG A 185 -7.93 -25.34 -3.95
CA ARG A 185 -7.61 -26.75 -3.72
C ARG A 185 -8.68 -27.44 -2.89
N THR A 186 -9.44 -26.67 -2.10
CA THR A 186 -10.39 -27.17 -1.10
C THR A 186 -11.62 -26.25 -1.01
N GLY A 187 -12.81 -26.76 -0.66
CA GLY A 187 -14.00 -25.92 -0.40
C GLY A 187 -14.93 -25.69 -1.62
N GLY A 188 -15.85 -24.72 -1.53
CA GLY A 188 -16.89 -24.49 -2.56
C GLY A 188 -16.39 -23.99 -3.92
N ALA A 189 -15.14 -23.52 -3.98
CA ALA A 189 -14.45 -23.06 -5.19
C ALA A 189 -13.47 -24.12 -5.75
N SER A 190 -13.61 -25.41 -5.40
CA SER A 190 -12.69 -26.54 -5.70
C SER A 190 -12.47 -26.83 -7.19
N THR A 191 -11.99 -25.84 -7.93
CA THR A 191 -11.67 -25.91 -9.34
C THR A 191 -10.44 -25.05 -9.55
N LYS A 192 -9.38 -25.66 -10.08
CA LYS A 192 -8.23 -24.90 -10.57
C LYS A 192 -8.70 -23.77 -11.48
N VAL A 193 -8.07 -22.61 -11.35
CA VAL A 193 -8.33 -21.50 -12.26
C VAL A 193 -7.76 -21.88 -13.62
N PRO A 194 -8.58 -21.99 -14.68
CA PRO A 194 -8.10 -22.41 -15.99
C PRO A 194 -7.13 -21.37 -16.57
N ALA A 195 -6.43 -21.76 -17.63
CA ALA A 195 -5.64 -20.83 -18.43
C ALA A 195 -6.53 -19.66 -18.88
N TYR A 196 -6.07 -18.42 -18.69
CA TYR A 196 -6.84 -17.21 -19.00
C TYR A 196 -8.20 -17.13 -18.29
N GLY A 197 -8.33 -17.82 -17.14
CA GLY A 197 -9.51 -17.78 -16.28
C GLY A 197 -9.37 -16.80 -15.12
N THR A 198 -10.49 -16.49 -14.49
CA THR A 198 -10.56 -15.61 -13.32
C THR A 198 -11.15 -16.36 -12.12
N ALA A 199 -10.51 -16.26 -10.96
CA ALA A 199 -11.13 -16.58 -9.68
C ALA A 199 -11.63 -15.30 -9.02
N ARG A 200 -12.79 -15.39 -8.38
CA ARG A 200 -13.44 -14.29 -7.69
C ARG A 200 -13.33 -14.47 -6.18
N VAL A 201 -12.92 -13.43 -5.47
CA VAL A 201 -12.74 -13.43 -4.01
C VAL A 201 -13.73 -12.46 -3.37
N LYS A 202 -14.61 -12.97 -2.49
CA LYS A 202 -15.49 -12.11 -1.69
C LYS A 202 -14.68 -11.50 -0.55
N VAL A 203 -14.64 -10.18 -0.51
CA VAL A 203 -13.93 -9.42 0.52
C VAL A 203 -14.93 -8.76 1.47
N ALA A 204 -15.73 -7.82 0.96
CA ALA A 204 -16.66 -7.07 1.79
C ALA A 204 -17.81 -7.98 2.25
N GLY A 205 -18.01 -8.10 3.55
CA GLY A 205 -18.98 -9.00 4.18
C GLY A 205 -18.48 -10.43 4.39
N ALA A 206 -17.23 -10.75 4.04
CA ALA A 206 -16.60 -12.03 4.37
C ALA A 206 -15.64 -11.89 5.55
N ALA A 207 -15.43 -12.96 6.32
CA ALA A 207 -14.43 -13.00 7.39
C ALA A 207 -14.47 -11.81 8.37
N GLN A 208 -15.66 -11.32 8.74
CA GLN A 208 -15.86 -10.13 9.60
C GLN A 208 -15.39 -8.79 9.00
N ILE A 209 -15.06 -8.75 7.71
CA ILE A 209 -14.78 -7.51 6.99
C ILE A 209 -16.11 -6.80 6.70
N PRO A 210 -16.25 -5.51 7.03
CA PRO A 210 -17.50 -4.77 6.79
C PRO A 210 -17.81 -4.60 5.30
N ALA A 211 -19.06 -4.23 5.00
CA ALA A 211 -19.41 -3.72 3.68
C ALA A 211 -18.73 -2.36 3.41
N GLY A 212 -18.61 -1.97 2.14
CA GLY A 212 -18.11 -0.64 1.77
C GLY A 212 -16.59 -0.45 1.89
N VAL A 213 -15.81 -1.52 2.08
CA VAL A 213 -14.35 -1.46 1.95
C VAL A 213 -13.94 -1.14 0.52
N THR A 214 -12.87 -0.37 0.37
CA THR A 214 -12.44 0.19 -0.91
C THR A 214 -11.17 -0.46 -1.45
N ALA A 215 -10.34 -1.04 -0.58
CA ALA A 215 -9.20 -1.86 -0.96
C ALA A 215 -8.91 -2.93 0.09
N VAL A 216 -8.06 -3.90 -0.26
CA VAL A 216 -7.71 -5.03 0.61
C VAL A 216 -6.22 -5.36 0.48
N ALA A 217 -5.61 -5.74 1.60
CA ALA A 217 -4.29 -6.36 1.65
C ALA A 217 -4.45 -7.88 1.63
N LEU A 218 -4.08 -8.52 0.51
CA LEU A 218 -4.18 -9.97 0.32
C LEU A 218 -2.80 -10.57 0.10
N ASN A 219 -2.45 -11.62 0.83
CA ASN A 219 -1.36 -12.49 0.41
C ASN A 219 -1.91 -13.49 -0.62
N VAL A 220 -1.54 -13.32 -1.89
CA VAL A 220 -1.99 -14.18 -3.00
C VAL A 220 -0.90 -15.19 -3.29
N THR A 221 -1.24 -16.48 -3.17
CA THR A 221 -0.33 -17.59 -3.43
C THR A 221 -0.77 -18.37 -4.65
N VAL A 222 0.14 -18.55 -5.61
CA VAL A 222 -0.03 -19.50 -6.71
C VAL A 222 0.62 -20.82 -6.30
N THR A 223 -0.08 -21.94 -6.52
CA THR A 223 0.45 -23.29 -6.27
C THR A 223 -0.01 -24.28 -7.34
N ASN A 224 0.69 -25.41 -7.44
CA ASN A 224 0.53 -26.42 -8.47
C ASN A 224 0.53 -25.91 -9.94
N PRO A 225 1.33 -24.90 -10.34
CA PRO A 225 1.41 -24.49 -11.74
C PRO A 225 2.18 -25.54 -12.55
N THR A 226 1.69 -25.87 -13.75
CA THR A 226 2.37 -26.77 -14.69
C THR A 226 3.08 -26.03 -15.83
N LYS A 227 2.77 -24.74 -16.01
CA LYS A 227 3.37 -23.83 -16.97
C LYS A 227 3.74 -22.53 -16.27
N ALA A 228 4.68 -21.78 -16.83
CA ALA A 228 4.96 -20.43 -16.35
C ALA A 228 3.81 -19.48 -16.67
N GLY A 229 3.69 -18.40 -15.91
CA GLY A 229 2.68 -17.38 -16.12
C GLY A 229 2.69 -16.35 -15.00
N HIS A 230 1.65 -15.53 -14.96
CA HIS A 230 1.44 -14.59 -13.87
C HIS A 230 -0.03 -14.37 -13.57
N VAL A 231 -0.31 -13.89 -12.36
CA VAL A 231 -1.66 -13.45 -11.97
C VAL A 231 -1.75 -11.94 -11.92
N ARG A 232 -2.95 -11.43 -12.19
CA ARG A 232 -3.32 -10.01 -12.08
C ARG A 232 -4.48 -9.88 -11.11
N VAL A 233 -4.40 -8.94 -10.18
CA VAL A 233 -5.41 -8.75 -9.13
C VAL A 233 -6.01 -7.36 -9.29
N TYR A 234 -7.34 -7.28 -9.38
CA TYR A 234 -8.05 -6.04 -9.65
C TYR A 234 -9.48 -6.05 -9.09
N ALA A 235 -10.09 -4.87 -9.00
CA ALA A 235 -11.48 -4.75 -8.56
C ALA A 235 -12.41 -5.47 -9.54
N GLU A 236 -13.34 -6.27 -9.02
CA GLU A 236 -14.38 -6.88 -9.86
C GLU A 236 -15.20 -5.77 -10.55
N GLY A 237 -15.50 -5.98 -11.84
CA GLY A 237 -16.19 -5.01 -12.68
C GLY A 237 -15.30 -3.88 -13.24
N GLY A 238 -14.01 -3.85 -12.87
CA GLY A 238 -13.01 -2.95 -13.45
C GLY A 238 -12.32 -3.51 -14.69
N ASP A 239 -11.59 -2.64 -15.39
CA ASP A 239 -10.75 -3.04 -16.53
C ASP A 239 -9.62 -3.98 -16.10
N LEU A 240 -9.31 -4.97 -16.94
CA LEU A 240 -8.20 -5.88 -16.71
C LEU A 240 -6.86 -5.13 -16.83
N PRO A 241 -6.02 -5.08 -15.77
CA PRO A 241 -4.72 -4.42 -15.85
C PRO A 241 -3.76 -5.13 -16.80
N THR A 242 -2.79 -4.39 -17.35
CA THR A 242 -1.69 -4.96 -18.14
C THR A 242 -0.52 -5.46 -17.27
N THR A 243 -0.48 -5.05 -16.01
CA THR A 243 0.61 -5.33 -15.05
C THR A 243 0.44 -6.68 -14.35
N SER A 244 1.52 -7.22 -13.79
CA SER A 244 1.51 -8.50 -13.05
C SER A 244 1.64 -8.27 -11.54
N ASN A 245 1.04 -9.17 -10.75
CA ASN A 245 1.21 -9.21 -9.29
C ASN A 245 2.09 -10.38 -8.84
N VAL A 246 1.76 -11.62 -9.24
CA VAL A 246 2.53 -12.82 -8.88
C VAL A 246 2.98 -13.52 -10.15
N ASN A 247 4.27 -13.73 -10.33
CA ASN A 247 4.89 -14.43 -11.44
C ASN A 247 5.36 -15.79 -10.93
N TYR A 248 5.10 -16.85 -11.70
CA TYR A 248 5.38 -18.21 -11.29
C TYR A 248 5.95 -19.03 -12.44
N ALA A 249 6.74 -20.03 -12.08
CA ALA A 249 7.25 -21.07 -12.97
C ALA A 249 6.63 -22.44 -12.60
N PRO A 250 6.73 -23.45 -13.49
CA PRO A 250 6.23 -24.80 -13.21
C PRO A 250 6.78 -25.36 -11.89
N GLY A 251 5.92 -26.02 -11.11
CA GLY A 251 6.28 -26.67 -9.85
C GLY A 251 6.53 -25.71 -8.67
N GLN A 252 6.37 -24.40 -8.84
CA GLN A 252 6.56 -23.44 -7.75
C GLN A 252 5.31 -23.24 -6.89
N THR A 253 5.51 -22.98 -5.60
CA THR A 253 4.51 -22.35 -4.74
C THR A 253 5.04 -21.00 -4.32
N VAL A 254 4.44 -19.91 -4.78
CA VAL A 254 4.96 -18.55 -4.60
C VAL A 254 3.86 -17.58 -4.15
N PRO A 255 4.07 -16.85 -3.04
CA PRO A 255 3.19 -15.78 -2.61
C PRO A 255 3.71 -14.40 -3.04
N ASN A 256 2.80 -13.43 -3.13
CA ASN A 256 3.10 -12.01 -3.04
C ASN A 256 1.98 -11.31 -2.28
N LEU A 257 2.31 -10.35 -1.43
CA LEU A 257 1.30 -9.42 -0.91
C LEU A 257 0.80 -8.53 -2.04
N VAL A 258 -0.51 -8.26 -2.07
CA VAL A 258 -1.10 -7.33 -3.03
C VAL A 258 -2.01 -6.36 -2.28
N LEU A 259 -1.93 -5.08 -2.64
CA LEU A 259 -2.94 -4.10 -2.28
C LEU A 259 -3.83 -3.89 -3.50
N ALA A 260 -5.06 -4.39 -3.42
CA ALA A 260 -5.99 -4.38 -4.54
C ALA A 260 -7.25 -3.57 -4.19
N SER A 261 -7.74 -2.80 -5.16
CA SER A 261 -9.05 -2.15 -5.06
C SER A 261 -10.15 -3.22 -4.97
N VAL A 262 -11.16 -2.97 -4.14
CA VAL A 262 -12.36 -3.80 -4.04
C VAL A 262 -13.46 -3.15 -4.87
N GLY A 263 -14.16 -3.93 -5.69
CA GLY A 263 -15.31 -3.47 -6.48
C GLY A 263 -16.48 -3.07 -5.58
N GLU A 264 -17.42 -2.27 -6.08
CA GLU A 264 -18.56 -1.79 -5.27
C GLU A 264 -19.44 -2.92 -4.72
N ASN A 265 -19.46 -4.07 -5.40
CA ASN A 265 -20.13 -5.29 -4.96
C ASN A 265 -19.34 -6.07 -3.88
N GLY A 266 -18.17 -5.59 -3.46
CA GLY A 266 -17.34 -6.17 -2.42
C GLY A 266 -16.42 -7.30 -2.86
N TYR A 267 -16.12 -7.43 -4.16
CA TYR A 267 -15.29 -8.50 -4.70
C TYR A 267 -13.98 -7.99 -5.32
N VAL A 268 -13.01 -8.91 -5.39
CA VAL A 268 -11.75 -8.79 -6.12
C VAL A 268 -11.65 -9.96 -7.09
N ASP A 269 -11.16 -9.69 -8.29
CA ASP A 269 -10.87 -10.71 -9.31
C ASP A 269 -9.36 -11.00 -9.35
N ILE A 270 -9.01 -12.29 -9.43
CA ILE A 270 -7.65 -12.79 -9.64
C ILE A 270 -7.62 -13.53 -10.98
N TYR A 271 -7.03 -12.91 -11.98
CA TYR A 271 -6.93 -13.43 -13.34
C TYR A 271 -5.62 -14.21 -13.55
N ASN A 272 -5.73 -15.44 -14.04
CA ASN A 272 -4.60 -16.30 -14.43
C ASN A 272 -4.19 -15.98 -15.87
N HIS A 273 -3.08 -15.26 -16.05
CA HIS A 273 -2.47 -15.02 -17.36
C HIS A 273 -1.35 -16.03 -17.64
N GLY A 274 -1.69 -17.30 -17.69
CA GLY A 274 -0.79 -18.38 -18.07
C GLY A 274 -1.49 -19.45 -18.89
N ASP A 275 -0.72 -20.23 -19.64
CA ASP A 275 -1.19 -21.28 -20.56
C ASP A 275 -1.64 -22.58 -19.86
N GLY A 276 -1.68 -22.59 -18.53
CA GLY A 276 -1.98 -23.75 -17.70
C GLY A 276 -2.87 -23.38 -16.53
N ALA A 277 -3.64 -24.35 -16.05
CA ALA A 277 -4.48 -24.16 -14.88
C ALA A 277 -3.63 -24.11 -13.60
N ILE A 278 -4.01 -23.25 -12.66
CA ILE A 278 -3.30 -23.03 -11.39
C ILE A 278 -4.24 -23.19 -10.20
N ASP A 279 -3.67 -23.47 -9.04
CA ASP A 279 -4.37 -23.27 -7.78
C ASP A 279 -4.03 -21.90 -7.18
N LEU A 280 -5.03 -21.26 -6.58
CA LEU A 280 -4.91 -19.99 -5.88
C LEU A 280 -5.31 -20.13 -4.42
N ILE A 281 -4.57 -19.44 -3.57
CA ILE A 281 -4.92 -19.18 -2.18
C ILE A 281 -4.87 -17.66 -1.98
N ALA A 282 -5.87 -17.10 -1.31
CA ALA A 282 -5.86 -15.69 -0.93
C ALA A 282 -6.17 -15.57 0.56
N ASP A 283 -5.21 -15.04 1.31
CA ASP A 283 -5.33 -14.79 2.74
C ASP A 283 -5.33 -13.27 2.98
N VAL A 284 -6.32 -12.73 3.69
CA VAL A 284 -6.43 -11.30 4.02
C VAL A 284 -5.68 -10.95 5.30
N THR A 285 -4.96 -9.83 5.30
CA THR A 285 -4.26 -9.29 6.48
C THR A 285 -4.72 -7.88 6.88
N GLY A 286 -5.61 -7.28 6.11
CA GLY A 286 -6.25 -6.01 6.42
C GLY A 286 -7.03 -5.46 5.24
N TYR A 287 -7.76 -4.38 5.48
CA TYR A 287 -8.59 -3.72 4.47
C TYR A 287 -8.51 -2.21 4.63
N PHE A 288 -8.84 -1.50 3.55
CA PHE A 288 -8.93 -0.05 3.51
C PHE A 288 -10.37 0.39 3.32
N SER A 289 -10.73 1.49 3.95
CA SER A 289 -12.09 2.04 3.87
C SER A 289 -12.07 3.57 4.02
N LYS A 290 -13.21 4.20 3.79
CA LYS A 290 -13.42 5.64 4.02
C LYS A 290 -13.95 5.92 5.44
N THR A 291 -13.49 5.14 6.41
CA THR A 291 -13.81 5.35 7.83
C THR A 291 -12.50 5.53 8.58
N ALA A 292 -12.51 6.42 9.57
CA ALA A 292 -11.37 6.66 10.43
C ALA A 292 -10.82 5.35 11.01
N ALA A 293 -9.54 5.11 10.80
CA ALA A 293 -8.78 3.94 11.18
C ALA A 293 -7.30 4.34 11.34
N SER A 294 -6.39 3.66 10.63
CA SER A 294 -4.96 3.98 10.67
C SER A 294 -4.48 4.53 9.32
N GLY A 295 -3.87 5.71 9.33
CA GLY A 295 -3.07 6.17 8.20
C GLY A 295 -1.78 5.36 8.07
N TYR A 296 -0.95 5.68 7.08
CA TYR A 296 0.36 5.08 6.86
C TYR A 296 1.49 6.08 7.11
N THR A 297 2.57 5.60 7.70
CA THR A 297 3.85 6.30 7.78
C THR A 297 4.95 5.39 7.25
N SER A 298 5.65 5.82 6.19
CA SER A 298 6.87 5.16 5.74
C SER A 298 8.02 5.44 6.71
N VAL A 299 8.95 4.51 6.77
CA VAL A 299 10.24 4.71 7.45
C VAL A 299 11.37 4.35 6.50
N ASP A 300 12.58 4.83 6.78
CA ASP A 300 13.77 4.31 6.12
C ASP A 300 13.88 2.81 6.42
N PRO A 301 14.03 1.95 5.40
CA PRO A 301 14.08 0.51 5.60
C PRO A 301 15.11 0.11 6.66
N SER A 302 14.65 -0.58 7.71
CA SER A 302 15.46 -0.88 8.88
C SER A 302 15.31 -2.33 9.32
N ARG A 303 16.44 -3.03 9.46
CA ARG A 303 16.46 -4.42 9.91
C ARG A 303 16.20 -4.51 11.40
N VAL A 304 15.15 -5.26 11.78
CA VAL A 304 14.79 -5.50 13.19
C VAL A 304 15.00 -6.94 13.63
N VAL A 305 15.12 -7.88 12.69
CA VAL A 305 15.49 -9.26 12.97
C VAL A 305 16.55 -9.73 11.99
N ASP A 306 17.59 -10.36 12.52
CA ASP A 306 18.50 -11.21 11.76
C ASP A 306 18.92 -12.39 12.63
N THR A 307 18.30 -13.54 12.40
CA THR A 307 18.60 -14.76 13.15
C THR A 307 20.03 -15.27 12.96
N ARG A 308 20.73 -14.85 11.89
CA ARG A 308 22.14 -15.22 11.67
C ARG A 308 23.07 -14.49 12.64
N GLU A 309 22.69 -13.29 13.03
CA GLU A 309 23.47 -12.37 13.86
C GLU A 309 22.94 -12.26 15.31
N GLY A 310 21.79 -12.86 15.60
CA GLY A 310 21.12 -12.73 16.92
C GLY A 310 20.47 -11.36 17.13
N LEU A 311 20.14 -10.64 16.04
CA LEU A 311 19.43 -9.37 16.12
C LEU A 311 17.94 -9.63 16.33
N GLY A 312 17.36 -9.02 17.37
CA GLY A 312 15.92 -9.07 17.67
C GLY A 312 15.39 -10.42 18.17
N THR A 313 16.23 -11.46 18.19
CA THR A 313 15.91 -12.82 18.64
C THR A 313 17.22 -13.59 18.91
N GLY A 314 17.13 -14.84 19.37
CA GLY A 314 18.29 -15.71 19.56
C GLY A 314 19.03 -15.99 18.25
N GLN A 315 20.37 -16.09 18.31
CA GLN A 315 21.19 -16.45 17.16
C GLN A 315 21.00 -17.94 16.80
N GLY A 316 20.86 -18.22 15.49
CA GLY A 316 20.73 -19.57 14.95
C GLY A 316 19.48 -19.74 14.10
N GLN A 317 19.35 -20.90 13.45
CA GLN A 317 18.16 -21.22 12.67
C GLN A 317 16.94 -21.37 13.58
N VAL A 318 15.80 -20.86 13.13
CA VAL A 318 14.50 -21.17 13.72
C VAL A 318 14.20 -22.63 13.44
N ALA A 319 14.16 -23.47 14.47
CA ALA A 319 13.89 -24.90 14.35
C ALA A 319 12.58 -25.18 13.59
N GLY A 320 12.48 -26.37 12.98
CA GLY A 320 11.23 -26.81 12.36
C GLY A 320 10.08 -26.79 13.36
N TYR A 321 8.93 -26.27 12.94
CA TYR A 321 7.77 -25.98 13.80
C TYR A 321 8.03 -25.01 14.97
N GLY A 322 9.23 -24.44 15.08
CA GLY A 322 9.61 -23.47 16.09
C GLY A 322 9.03 -22.08 15.82
N SER A 323 9.03 -21.26 16.85
CA SER A 323 8.57 -19.87 16.78
C SER A 323 9.38 -18.97 17.70
N PHE A 324 9.45 -17.69 17.36
CA PHE A 324 9.97 -16.64 18.23
C PHE A 324 9.09 -15.40 18.14
N SER A 325 9.22 -14.51 19.13
CA SER A 325 8.57 -13.20 19.10
C SER A 325 9.62 -12.10 19.19
N THR A 326 9.38 -10.98 18.51
CA THR A 326 10.29 -9.84 18.47
C THR A 326 9.53 -8.55 18.76
N GLN A 327 10.17 -7.62 19.49
CA GLN A 327 9.66 -6.27 19.67
C GLN A 327 9.64 -5.53 18.33
N ILE A 328 8.52 -4.84 18.05
CA ILE A 328 8.34 -3.96 16.89
C ILE A 328 8.19 -2.51 17.33
N THR A 329 7.26 -2.21 18.24
CA THR A 329 7.10 -0.84 18.74
C THR A 329 8.34 -0.38 19.51
N GLY A 330 8.66 0.91 19.39
CA GLY A 330 9.87 1.49 19.96
C GLY A 330 11.16 1.15 19.18
N ARG A 331 11.06 0.48 18.03
CA ARG A 331 12.19 0.16 17.15
C ARG A 331 11.91 0.66 15.74
N ALA A 332 12.96 0.99 14.98
CA ALA A 332 12.86 1.41 13.58
C ALA A 332 11.82 2.54 13.34
N GLY A 333 11.68 3.48 14.27
CA GLY A 333 10.72 4.59 14.17
C GLY A 333 9.24 4.23 14.39
N VAL A 334 8.92 2.97 14.73
CA VAL A 334 7.52 2.53 14.95
C VAL A 334 7.04 2.97 16.34
N PRO A 335 5.98 3.80 16.45
CA PRO A 335 5.47 4.28 17.73
C PRO A 335 4.66 3.20 18.47
N SER A 336 4.43 3.41 19.76
CA SER A 336 3.56 2.53 20.58
C SER A 336 2.09 2.57 20.16
N THR A 337 1.66 3.61 19.44
CA THR A 337 0.28 3.75 18.91
C THR A 337 0.03 2.97 17.63
N ALA A 338 1.08 2.43 16.99
CA ALA A 338 0.96 1.65 15.77
C ALA A 338 0.09 0.40 15.97
N LYS A 339 -0.81 0.16 15.01
CA LYS A 339 -1.76 -0.97 15.00
C LYS A 339 -1.31 -2.09 14.07
N ALA A 340 -0.56 -1.76 13.03
CA ALA A 340 0.08 -2.73 12.15
C ALA A 340 1.45 -2.22 11.67
N VAL A 341 2.28 -3.15 11.22
CA VAL A 341 3.59 -2.86 10.64
C VAL A 341 3.67 -3.45 9.22
N ALA A 342 4.26 -2.69 8.31
CA ALA A 342 4.62 -3.12 6.96
C ALA A 342 6.10 -3.57 6.96
N LEU A 343 6.34 -4.78 6.49
CA LEU A 343 7.61 -5.49 6.58
C LEU A 343 8.03 -6.04 5.22
N ASN A 344 9.32 -6.26 5.05
CA ASN A 344 9.83 -7.34 4.21
C ASN A 344 10.31 -8.47 5.14
N VAL A 345 9.85 -9.68 4.89
CA VAL A 345 10.26 -10.88 5.63
C VAL A 345 11.01 -11.78 4.66
N THR A 346 12.22 -12.18 5.01
CA THR A 346 13.11 -12.97 4.17
C THR A 346 13.46 -14.27 4.87
N VAL A 347 13.32 -15.37 4.14
CA VAL A 347 13.86 -16.68 4.50
C VAL A 347 15.19 -16.87 3.81
N THR A 348 16.19 -17.41 4.50
CA THR A 348 17.47 -17.81 3.89
C THR A 348 18.00 -19.12 4.49
N GLU A 349 18.75 -19.86 3.69
CA GLU A 349 19.28 -21.19 4.01
C GLU A 349 18.25 -22.19 4.60
N PRO A 350 17.01 -22.28 4.09
CA PRO A 350 16.06 -23.27 4.59
C PRO A 350 16.54 -24.69 4.30
N LYS A 351 16.46 -25.56 5.30
CA LYS A 351 16.90 -26.98 5.20
C LYS A 351 15.84 -27.92 4.63
N SER A 352 14.59 -27.47 4.52
CA SER A 352 13.48 -28.20 3.89
C SER A 352 12.49 -27.22 3.31
N ASP A 353 11.61 -27.68 2.43
CA ASP A 353 10.46 -26.90 1.96
C ASP A 353 9.55 -26.51 3.14
N GLY A 354 8.88 -25.37 3.02
CA GLY A 354 7.99 -24.90 4.06
C GLY A 354 7.43 -23.50 3.85
N HIS A 355 7.00 -22.91 4.95
CA HIS A 355 6.42 -21.57 4.96
C HIS A 355 6.69 -20.86 6.29
N LEU A 356 6.54 -19.54 6.30
CA LEU A 356 6.45 -18.74 7.52
C LEU A 356 5.01 -18.28 7.78
N ASN A 357 4.62 -18.30 9.05
CA ASN A 357 3.49 -17.52 9.55
C ASN A 357 4.03 -16.32 10.33
N VAL A 358 3.49 -15.14 10.06
CA VAL A 358 3.79 -13.88 10.75
C VAL A 358 2.47 -13.33 11.29
N TYR A 359 2.38 -13.13 12.59
CA TYR A 359 1.12 -12.84 13.27
C TYR A 359 1.34 -11.98 14.53
N PRO A 360 0.32 -11.27 15.02
CA PRO A 360 0.42 -10.55 16.28
C PRO A 360 0.74 -11.51 17.43
N SER A 361 1.66 -11.10 18.30
CA SER A 361 1.91 -11.80 19.58
C SER A 361 0.64 -11.86 20.43
N GLY A 362 0.57 -12.88 21.29
CA GLY A 362 -0.62 -13.16 22.10
C GLY A 362 -1.78 -13.81 21.34
N SER A 363 -1.64 -14.05 20.03
CA SER A 363 -2.58 -14.80 19.21
C SER A 363 -2.07 -16.20 18.88
N GLN A 364 -2.97 -17.13 18.55
CA GLN A 364 -2.59 -18.43 18.00
C GLN A 364 -2.02 -18.28 16.59
N ALA A 365 -0.99 -19.07 16.26
CA ALA A 365 -0.43 -19.09 14.92
C ALA A 365 -1.54 -19.43 13.88
N PRO A 366 -1.72 -18.59 12.84
CA PRO A 366 -2.75 -18.82 11.84
C PRO A 366 -2.36 -19.98 10.91
N THR A 367 -3.35 -20.50 10.17
CA THR A 367 -3.11 -21.45 9.07
C THR A 367 -2.67 -20.76 7.78
N ALA A 368 -2.87 -19.45 7.68
CA ALA A 368 -2.44 -18.63 6.56
C ALA A 368 -0.91 -18.45 6.56
N SER A 369 -0.26 -18.79 5.45
CA SER A 369 1.18 -18.56 5.26
C SER A 369 1.41 -17.17 4.69
N ASN A 370 2.45 -16.48 5.17
CA ASN A 370 2.90 -15.22 4.59
C ASN A 370 3.94 -15.46 3.51
N LEU A 371 4.85 -16.42 3.69
CA LEU A 371 5.96 -16.66 2.77
C LEU A 371 6.15 -18.16 2.59
N ASN A 372 6.25 -18.63 1.35
CA ASN A 372 6.48 -20.03 1.01
C ASN A 372 7.86 -20.17 0.35
N PHE A 373 8.58 -21.23 0.69
CA PHE A 373 9.96 -21.43 0.25
C PHE A 373 10.26 -22.92 0.04
N THR A 374 11.23 -23.19 -0.84
CA THR A 374 11.83 -24.52 -1.01
C THR A 374 13.19 -24.60 -0.32
N ALA A 375 13.69 -25.80 -0.06
CA ALA A 375 15.02 -26.01 0.48
C ALA A 375 16.11 -25.27 -0.33
N GLY A 376 17.04 -24.63 0.37
CA GLY A 376 18.12 -23.83 -0.22
C GLY A 376 17.71 -22.48 -0.86
N GLN A 377 16.41 -22.15 -0.89
CA GLN A 377 15.94 -20.90 -1.49
C GLN A 377 16.06 -19.72 -0.51
N THR A 378 16.69 -18.63 -0.94
CA THR A 378 16.47 -17.32 -0.31
C THR A 378 15.35 -16.60 -1.06
N ILE A 379 14.31 -16.19 -0.34
CA ILE A 379 13.16 -15.48 -0.89
C ILE A 379 12.59 -14.52 0.16
N ALA A 380 12.09 -13.38 -0.29
CA ALA A 380 11.36 -12.41 0.52
C ALA A 380 9.91 -12.30 0.08
N ASN A 381 9.06 -11.85 1.00
CA ASN A 381 7.72 -11.37 0.69
C ASN A 381 7.42 -10.13 1.55
N SER A 382 6.66 -9.19 1.00
CA SER A 382 6.09 -8.09 1.78
C SER A 382 5.01 -8.61 2.71
N VAL A 383 4.94 -8.08 3.93
CA VAL A 383 3.97 -8.50 4.95
C VAL A 383 3.43 -7.28 5.67
N ILE A 384 2.10 -7.13 5.69
CA ILE A 384 1.42 -6.25 6.65
C ILE A 384 0.84 -7.13 7.74
N VAL A 385 1.20 -6.88 9.00
CA VAL A 385 0.76 -7.69 10.14
C VAL A 385 0.30 -6.80 11.29
N PRO A 386 -0.82 -7.12 11.97
CA PRO A 386 -1.19 -6.46 13.22
C PRO A 386 -0.10 -6.61 14.28
N ILE A 387 0.06 -5.60 15.12
CA ILE A 387 0.98 -5.63 16.27
C ILE A 387 0.19 -6.12 17.49
N GLY A 388 0.75 -7.07 18.25
CA GLY A 388 0.13 -7.55 19.48
C GLY A 388 0.11 -6.47 20.58
N PRO A 389 -0.69 -6.64 21.65
CA PRO A 389 -0.86 -5.65 22.70
C PRO A 389 0.43 -5.36 23.49
N ASP A 390 1.42 -6.24 23.44
CA ASP A 390 2.76 -6.06 24.02
C ASP A 390 3.76 -5.39 23.05
N GLY A 391 3.29 -4.91 21.89
CA GLY A 391 4.12 -4.25 20.88
C GLY A 391 4.96 -5.19 20.02
N LYS A 392 4.68 -6.50 20.05
CA LYS A 392 5.45 -7.54 19.35
C LYS A 392 4.68 -8.15 18.18
N ILE A 393 5.44 -8.90 17.39
CA ILE A 393 4.91 -9.91 16.46
C ILE A 393 5.56 -11.25 16.77
N SER A 394 4.92 -12.31 16.32
CA SER A 394 5.42 -13.68 16.38
C SER A 394 5.64 -14.23 14.98
N ILE A 395 6.72 -14.99 14.81
CA ILE A 395 7.09 -15.65 13.56
C ILE A 395 7.24 -17.14 13.85
N ARG A 396 6.58 -17.97 13.04
CA ARG A 396 6.65 -19.43 13.11
C ARG A 396 7.25 -20.00 11.83
N ASN A 397 8.21 -20.90 11.97
CA ASN A 397 8.70 -21.74 10.89
C ASN A 397 7.78 -22.96 10.76
N GLY A 398 7.01 -23.04 9.67
CA GLY A 398 6.12 -24.16 9.37
C GLY A 398 6.81 -25.35 8.67
N ALA A 399 8.12 -25.27 8.43
CA ALA A 399 8.91 -26.34 7.82
C ALA A 399 9.30 -27.44 8.82
N TRP A 400 9.70 -28.60 8.29
CA TRP A 400 10.21 -29.72 9.11
C TRP A 400 11.60 -29.45 9.68
N ALA A 401 12.43 -28.68 8.97
CA ALA A 401 13.80 -28.39 9.34
C ALA A 401 14.04 -26.88 9.54
N GLY A 402 15.22 -26.54 10.06
CA GLY A 402 15.58 -25.17 10.42
C GLY A 402 15.73 -24.23 9.22
N THR A 403 15.50 -22.93 9.46
CA THR A 403 15.80 -21.86 8.50
C THR A 403 16.20 -20.56 9.21
N HIS A 404 16.91 -19.68 8.52
CA HIS A 404 17.14 -18.32 8.98
C HIS A 404 16.03 -17.38 8.51
N VAL A 405 15.67 -16.46 9.40
CA VAL A 405 14.71 -15.39 9.14
C VAL A 405 15.38 -14.03 9.31
N VAL A 406 15.08 -13.13 8.38
CA VAL A 406 15.43 -11.70 8.41
C VAL A 406 14.14 -10.90 8.28
N VAL A 407 14.02 -9.80 9.02
CA VAL A 407 12.86 -8.91 8.98
C VAL A 407 13.30 -7.46 8.91
N ASP A 408 12.88 -6.78 7.86
CA ASP A 408 13.08 -5.36 7.64
C ASP A 408 11.74 -4.61 7.77
N VAL A 409 11.70 -3.53 8.54
CA VAL A 409 10.55 -2.62 8.65
C VAL A 409 10.63 -1.58 7.53
N VAL A 410 9.52 -1.36 6.81
CA VAL A 410 9.43 -0.34 5.74
C VAL A 410 8.37 0.73 6.03
N GLY A 411 7.48 0.49 6.99
CA GLY A 411 6.51 1.47 7.46
C GLY A 411 5.58 0.89 8.50
N TYR A 412 4.64 1.69 8.97
CA TYR A 412 3.61 1.27 9.92
C TYR A 412 2.29 1.98 9.66
N TYR A 413 1.23 1.44 10.25
CA TYR A 413 -0.09 2.05 10.26
C TYR A 413 -0.48 2.42 11.69
N SER A 414 -0.77 3.69 11.95
CA SER A 414 -1.27 4.17 13.23
C SER A 414 -2.40 5.20 13.05
N PRO A 415 -3.22 5.45 14.10
CA PRO A 415 -4.19 6.55 14.08
C PRO A 415 -3.57 7.93 13.92
N ASP A 416 -2.28 8.09 14.27
CA ASP A 416 -1.56 9.37 14.21
C ASP A 416 -0.87 9.60 12.84
N SER A 417 -0.85 8.58 11.98
CA SER A 417 -0.26 8.66 10.65
C SER A 417 -1.11 9.55 9.73
N GLN A 418 -0.46 10.51 9.07
CA GLN A 418 -1.14 11.56 8.30
C GLN A 418 -1.41 11.22 6.83
N SER A 419 -0.90 10.10 6.34
CA SER A 419 -1.08 9.71 4.93
C SER A 419 -2.13 8.63 4.80
N ALA A 420 -3.01 8.75 3.81
CA ALA A 420 -3.98 7.72 3.46
C ALA A 420 -3.73 7.20 2.04
N LEU A 421 -4.20 5.98 1.77
CA LEU A 421 -4.03 5.35 0.47
C LEU A 421 -4.94 6.06 -0.56
N ILE A 422 -4.35 6.58 -1.63
CA ILE A 422 -5.04 6.92 -2.86
C ILE A 422 -4.89 5.75 -3.82
N ARG A 423 -6.03 5.14 -4.16
CA ARG A 423 -6.09 4.03 -5.13
C ARG A 423 -5.82 4.58 -6.52
N SER A 424 -5.00 3.88 -7.30
CA SER A 424 -4.83 4.15 -8.73
C SER A 424 -5.06 2.88 -9.54
N PHE A 425 -5.43 3.05 -10.81
CA PHE A 425 -5.40 1.92 -11.73
C PHE A 425 -3.96 1.44 -11.90
N PRO A 426 -3.68 0.13 -11.90
CA PRO A 426 -2.31 -0.33 -12.02
C PRO A 426 -1.66 0.10 -13.33
N ASN A 427 -0.44 0.63 -13.27
CA ASN A 427 0.27 1.15 -14.44
C ASN A 427 1.77 0.86 -14.39
N ARG A 428 2.38 0.57 -15.54
CA ARG A 428 3.83 0.43 -15.71
C ARG A 428 4.48 1.79 -15.50
N TRP A 429 5.38 1.91 -14.53
CA TRP A 429 6.22 3.10 -14.39
C TRP A 429 7.39 3.01 -15.37
N PHE A 430 8.18 1.93 -15.27
CA PHE A 430 9.28 1.68 -16.20
C PHE A 430 9.58 0.19 -16.35
N ASP A 431 10.29 -0.13 -17.42
CA ASP A 431 10.72 -1.48 -17.76
C ASP A 431 12.13 -1.42 -18.36
N THR A 432 13.14 -1.90 -17.64
CA THR A 432 14.54 -1.79 -18.12
C THR A 432 14.83 -2.59 -19.39
N ARG A 433 13.92 -3.51 -19.77
CA ARG A 433 14.02 -4.29 -21.01
C ARG A 433 13.68 -3.44 -22.23
N GLU A 434 12.87 -2.41 -22.02
CA GLU A 434 12.40 -1.48 -23.05
C GLU A 434 13.08 -0.11 -22.93
N TRP A 435 13.64 0.19 -21.75
CA TRP A 435 14.16 1.49 -21.37
C TRP A 435 15.57 1.41 -20.78
N SER A 436 16.50 2.21 -21.29
CA SER A 436 17.91 2.41 -20.87
C SER A 436 18.82 1.19 -20.66
N GLY A 437 18.31 -0.04 -20.77
CA GLY A 437 19.05 -1.29 -20.57
C GLY A 437 19.01 -1.81 -19.13
N PRO A 438 19.56 -3.01 -18.88
CA PRO A 438 19.46 -3.69 -17.59
C PRO A 438 20.04 -2.90 -16.42
N LEU A 439 19.48 -3.10 -15.22
CA LEU A 439 19.99 -2.55 -13.96
C LEU A 439 21.34 -3.19 -13.61
N GLU A 440 22.41 -2.40 -13.67
CA GLU A 440 23.78 -2.86 -13.43
C GLU A 440 23.99 -3.47 -12.04
N GLY A 441 24.81 -4.52 -11.97
CA GLY A 441 25.24 -5.09 -10.70
C GLY A 441 25.97 -4.07 -9.84
N ARG A 442 25.60 -3.97 -8.55
CA ARG A 442 26.13 -2.99 -7.59
C ARG A 442 25.84 -1.54 -7.95
N GLY A 443 24.94 -1.30 -8.91
CA GLY A 443 24.43 0.02 -9.29
C GLY A 443 23.02 0.27 -8.79
N TYR A 444 22.51 1.46 -9.11
CA TYR A 444 21.12 1.85 -8.86
C TYR A 444 20.56 2.66 -10.01
N ILE A 445 19.24 2.72 -10.10
CA ILE A 445 18.50 3.71 -10.89
C ILE A 445 17.62 4.50 -9.93
N TYR A 446 17.33 5.75 -10.26
CA TYR A 446 16.54 6.64 -9.41
C TYR A 446 15.37 7.23 -10.18
N GLY A 447 14.29 7.56 -9.48
CA GLY A 447 13.09 8.12 -10.08
C GLY A 447 12.47 9.24 -9.29
N ARG A 448 12.07 10.32 -9.98
CA ARG A 448 11.23 11.36 -9.39
C ARG A 448 9.81 10.85 -9.22
N VAL A 449 9.23 11.17 -8.06
CA VAL A 449 7.90 10.72 -7.64
C VAL A 449 6.91 11.87 -7.66
N GLY A 450 5.80 11.70 -8.38
CA GLY A 450 4.65 12.59 -8.33
C GLY A 450 4.95 14.02 -8.78
N GLY A 451 5.90 14.21 -9.72
CA GLY A 451 6.35 15.54 -10.13
C GLY A 451 7.04 16.33 -9.01
N GLY A 452 7.49 15.67 -7.94
CA GLY A 452 8.04 16.32 -6.74
C GLY A 452 6.97 16.85 -5.79
N ASP A 453 5.73 16.35 -5.85
CA ASP A 453 4.69 16.73 -4.90
C ASP A 453 5.03 16.21 -3.48
N PRO A 454 5.32 17.09 -2.50
CA PRO A 454 5.67 16.70 -1.14
C PRO A 454 4.52 16.04 -0.39
N ASN A 455 3.30 16.09 -0.91
CA ASN A 455 2.14 15.42 -0.34
C ASN A 455 2.09 13.94 -0.69
N VAL A 456 2.83 13.48 -1.70
CA VAL A 456 3.04 12.05 -1.97
C VAL A 456 4.19 11.55 -1.10
N THR A 457 3.87 10.72 -0.12
CA THR A 457 4.79 10.30 0.96
C THR A 457 5.34 8.88 0.81
N ALA A 458 4.61 8.03 0.08
CA ALA A 458 5.05 6.69 -0.27
C ALA A 458 4.28 6.15 -1.48
N LEU A 459 4.87 5.18 -2.16
CA LEU A 459 4.29 4.47 -3.30
C LEU A 459 3.94 3.03 -2.93
N VAL A 460 2.90 2.51 -3.56
CA VAL A 460 2.59 1.08 -3.58
C VAL A 460 3.01 0.55 -4.94
N LEU A 461 4.10 -0.22 -4.96
CA LEU A 461 4.72 -0.73 -6.16
C LEU A 461 4.67 -2.25 -6.19
N ASN A 462 4.72 -2.83 -7.39
CA ASN A 462 5.20 -4.20 -7.58
C ASN A 462 6.50 -4.14 -8.38
N ALA A 463 7.61 -4.54 -7.76
CA ALA A 463 8.90 -4.63 -8.42
C ALA A 463 9.11 -6.07 -8.89
N THR A 464 9.44 -6.27 -10.15
CA THR A 464 9.74 -7.58 -10.73
C THR A 464 11.13 -7.58 -11.32
N VAL A 465 12.00 -8.43 -10.76
CA VAL A 465 13.33 -8.67 -11.31
C VAL A 465 13.29 -9.91 -12.22
N THR A 466 13.92 -9.82 -13.38
CA THR A 466 14.00 -10.92 -14.37
C THR A 466 15.36 -10.94 -15.07
N ASN A 467 15.62 -11.96 -15.87
CA ASN A 467 16.90 -12.16 -16.57
C ASN A 467 18.10 -12.18 -15.61
N THR A 468 17.92 -12.80 -14.44
CA THR A 468 18.92 -12.85 -13.40
C THR A 468 20.07 -13.80 -13.79
N ALA A 469 21.27 -13.28 -14.05
CA ALA A 469 22.44 -14.12 -14.36
C ALA A 469 23.17 -14.61 -13.09
N GLY A 470 23.05 -13.85 -12.01
CA GLY A 470 23.66 -14.14 -10.72
C GLY A 470 22.63 -14.16 -9.61
N THR A 471 23.11 -14.43 -8.40
CA THR A 471 22.35 -14.27 -7.17
C THR A 471 22.39 -12.82 -6.70
N GLY A 472 21.30 -12.30 -6.13
CA GLY A 472 21.24 -10.92 -5.64
C GLY A 472 19.93 -10.59 -4.93
N PHE A 473 19.79 -9.31 -4.58
CA PHE A 473 18.56 -8.76 -4.02
C PHE A 473 18.36 -7.31 -4.45
N LEU A 474 17.10 -6.88 -4.47
CA LEU A 474 16.71 -5.50 -4.76
C LEU A 474 16.53 -4.78 -3.44
N THR A 475 17.02 -3.56 -3.36
CA THR A 475 16.71 -2.63 -2.28
C THR A 475 16.05 -1.39 -2.89
N VAL A 476 14.93 -0.98 -2.30
CA VAL A 476 14.20 0.23 -2.68
C VAL A 476 14.18 1.17 -1.49
N SER A 477 14.68 2.38 -1.67
CA SER A 477 14.87 3.34 -0.57
C SER A 477 14.67 4.78 -1.04
N PRO A 478 14.29 5.71 -0.14
CA PRO A 478 14.31 7.12 -0.48
C PRO A 478 15.74 7.60 -0.75
N ASP A 479 15.88 8.52 -1.69
CA ASP A 479 17.16 9.07 -2.09
C ASP A 479 17.49 10.33 -1.26
N PRO A 480 18.70 10.43 -0.65
CA PRO A 480 19.13 11.62 0.08
C PRO A 480 19.38 12.85 -0.82
N ASN A 481 19.54 12.68 -2.13
CA ASN A 481 19.74 13.77 -3.08
C ASN A 481 18.40 14.32 -3.59
N SER A 482 18.35 15.62 -3.84
CA SER A 482 17.21 16.25 -4.52
C SER A 482 17.27 15.98 -6.01
N TRP A 483 16.11 16.07 -6.69
CA TRP A 483 16.08 16.02 -8.16
C TRP A 483 16.98 17.08 -8.81
N SER A 484 17.00 18.29 -8.25
CA SER A 484 17.88 19.38 -8.69
C SER A 484 19.37 19.08 -8.51
N ALA A 485 19.74 18.18 -7.61
CA ALA A 485 21.13 17.76 -7.45
C ALA A 485 21.60 16.92 -8.64
N TYR A 486 20.75 16.01 -9.12
CA TYR A 486 20.99 15.23 -10.33
C TYR A 486 20.99 16.09 -11.59
N GLU A 487 20.05 17.03 -11.72
CA GLU A 487 20.05 17.97 -12.86
C GLU A 487 21.33 18.83 -12.89
N GLY A 488 21.92 19.07 -11.72
CA GLY A 488 23.12 19.86 -11.53
C GLY A 488 24.45 19.12 -11.64
N GLY A 489 24.46 17.79 -11.49
CA GLY A 489 25.69 17.00 -11.41
C GLY A 489 26.47 17.18 -10.09
N TRP A 490 25.78 17.50 -8.99
CA TRP A 490 26.38 17.63 -7.65
C TRP A 490 25.74 16.67 -6.62
N GLU A 491 25.05 15.64 -7.10
CA GLU A 491 24.62 14.51 -6.31
C GLU A 491 25.80 13.80 -5.62
N THR A 492 25.51 13.19 -4.48
CA THR A 492 26.44 12.29 -3.79
C THR A 492 25.95 10.86 -3.92
N TRP A 493 26.88 9.90 -4.04
CA TRP A 493 26.52 8.49 -4.11
C TRP A 493 25.79 8.06 -2.82
N PRO A 494 24.50 7.67 -2.88
CA PRO A 494 23.79 7.29 -1.68
C PRO A 494 24.32 5.98 -1.10
N THR A 495 24.16 5.80 0.21
CA THR A 495 24.46 4.51 0.85
C THR A 495 23.21 3.64 0.84
N PRO A 496 23.19 2.49 0.12
CA PRO A 496 22.03 1.62 0.14
C PRO A 496 21.78 1.05 1.54
N PRO A 497 20.53 1.00 2.01
CA PRO A 497 20.21 0.32 3.26
C PRO A 497 20.43 -1.19 3.11
N ASN A 498 20.81 -1.85 4.21
CA ASN A 498 20.93 -3.30 4.26
C ASN A 498 19.55 -3.95 4.48
N SER A 499 18.64 -3.72 3.55
CA SER A 499 17.26 -4.24 3.57
C SER A 499 16.93 -4.86 2.22
N SER A 500 16.29 -6.02 2.20
CA SER A 500 15.91 -6.69 0.94
C SER A 500 14.43 -6.54 0.67
N ASN A 501 14.06 -5.94 -0.46
CA ASN A 501 12.69 -5.95 -0.97
C ASN A 501 12.38 -7.25 -1.70
N LEU A 502 13.30 -7.80 -2.47
CA LEU A 502 13.15 -9.13 -3.07
C LEU A 502 14.52 -9.77 -3.26
N ASN A 503 14.57 -11.11 -3.31
CA ASN A 503 15.81 -11.87 -3.48
C ASN A 503 15.66 -12.83 -4.66
N TRP A 504 16.75 -13.04 -5.40
CA TRP A 504 16.75 -13.95 -6.53
C TRP A 504 17.99 -14.82 -6.60
N THR A 505 17.84 -15.94 -7.29
CA THR A 505 18.92 -16.78 -7.81
C THR A 505 18.94 -16.67 -9.34
N PRO A 506 19.97 -17.21 -10.02
CA PRO A 506 20.02 -17.18 -11.48
C PRO A 506 18.80 -17.83 -12.14
N GLY A 507 18.37 -17.26 -13.27
CA GLY A 507 17.29 -17.75 -14.12
C GLY A 507 15.88 -17.61 -13.52
N LYS A 508 15.69 -16.74 -12.52
CA LYS A 508 14.40 -16.53 -11.86
C LYS A 508 13.80 -15.19 -12.25
N THR A 509 12.47 -15.18 -12.34
CA THR A 509 11.65 -13.97 -12.34
C THR A 509 10.98 -13.87 -10.98
N VAL A 510 11.22 -12.79 -10.25
CA VAL A 510 10.76 -12.63 -8.86
C VAL A 510 10.07 -11.28 -8.72
N PRO A 511 8.75 -11.26 -8.45
CA PRO A 511 8.04 -10.07 -8.05
C PRO A 511 7.96 -9.96 -6.52
N ASN A 512 7.89 -8.73 -6.01
CA ASN A 512 7.39 -8.47 -4.66
C ASN A 512 6.74 -7.08 -4.59
N LEU A 513 5.72 -6.96 -3.74
CA LEU A 513 5.17 -5.66 -3.37
C LEU A 513 6.22 -4.83 -2.63
N VAL A 514 6.27 -3.55 -2.94
CA VAL A 514 7.13 -2.58 -2.28
C VAL A 514 6.29 -1.39 -1.83
N GLN A 515 6.27 -1.13 -0.52
CA GLN A 515 5.80 0.13 0.03
C GLN A 515 7.00 1.08 0.16
N GLY A 516 7.32 1.80 -0.92
CA GLY A 516 8.53 2.61 -1.03
C GLY A 516 8.30 4.04 -0.55
N SER A 517 9.13 4.54 0.36
CA SER A 517 9.10 5.95 0.77
C SER A 517 9.50 6.86 -0.39
N SER A 518 8.82 7.99 -0.57
CA SER A 518 9.26 9.04 -1.50
C SER A 518 10.40 9.90 -0.92
N GLY A 519 10.66 9.79 0.39
CA GLY A 519 11.63 10.61 1.10
C GLY A 519 11.26 12.09 1.10
N THR A 520 12.14 12.93 1.66
CA THR A 520 11.95 14.39 1.67
C THR A 520 12.18 15.04 0.30
N ASN A 521 12.85 14.33 -0.60
CA ASN A 521 13.23 14.83 -1.92
C ASN A 521 12.28 14.38 -3.04
N ASN A 522 11.30 13.52 -2.73
CA ASN A 522 10.45 12.86 -3.72
C ASN A 522 11.25 12.12 -4.80
N VAL A 523 12.37 11.52 -4.42
CA VAL A 523 13.22 10.68 -5.26
C VAL A 523 13.39 9.33 -4.58
N ILE A 524 13.28 8.26 -5.36
CA ILE A 524 13.39 6.88 -4.90
C ILE A 524 14.44 6.13 -5.70
N ASP A 525 15.26 5.35 -5.01
CA ASP A 525 16.31 4.52 -5.58
C ASP A 525 15.87 3.06 -5.70
N PHE A 526 16.34 2.39 -6.74
CA PHE A 526 16.26 0.95 -6.94
C PHE A 526 17.66 0.37 -7.12
N TRP A 527 18.17 -0.28 -6.08
CA TRP A 527 19.51 -0.82 -6.01
C TRP A 527 19.56 -2.29 -6.39
N ASN A 528 20.45 -2.66 -7.32
CA ASN A 528 20.82 -4.05 -7.55
C ASN A 528 22.01 -4.41 -6.65
N MET A 529 21.74 -5.14 -5.57
CA MET A 529 22.77 -5.54 -4.62
C MET A 529 23.53 -6.81 -5.04
N GLY A 530 23.14 -7.41 -6.17
CA GLY A 530 23.88 -8.47 -6.86
C GLY A 530 25.09 -7.93 -7.63
N TYR A 531 25.92 -8.85 -8.12
CA TYR A 531 27.12 -8.51 -8.91
C TYR A 531 26.89 -8.54 -10.42
N GLN A 532 25.77 -9.10 -10.87
CA GLN A 532 25.42 -9.22 -12.27
C GLN A 532 24.27 -8.29 -12.59
N SER A 533 24.24 -7.76 -13.81
CA SER A 533 23.11 -6.99 -14.29
C SER A 533 21.85 -7.84 -14.33
N THR A 534 20.70 -7.19 -14.15
CA THR A 534 19.40 -7.83 -14.16
C THR A 534 18.37 -6.87 -14.73
N ASP A 535 17.28 -7.38 -15.27
CA ASP A 535 16.17 -6.52 -15.66
C ASP A 535 15.24 -6.25 -14.48
N LEU A 536 14.74 -5.01 -14.42
CA LEU A 536 13.80 -4.54 -13.43
C LEU A 536 12.57 -3.94 -14.13
N VAL A 537 11.42 -4.36 -13.65
CA VAL A 537 10.12 -3.87 -14.05
C VAL A 537 9.42 -3.32 -12.82
N VAL A 538 8.91 -2.09 -12.89
CA VAL A 538 8.19 -1.47 -11.77
C VAL A 538 6.80 -1.03 -12.21
N ASP A 539 5.81 -1.59 -11.53
CA ASP A 539 4.39 -1.27 -11.69
C ASP A 539 3.90 -0.51 -10.45
N THR A 540 3.01 0.47 -10.64
CA THR A 540 2.37 1.24 -9.56
C THR A 540 0.94 0.74 -9.34
N PHE A 541 0.50 0.69 -8.08
CA PHE A 541 -0.84 0.22 -7.66
C PHE A 541 -1.58 1.23 -6.77
N GLY A 542 -0.94 2.34 -6.44
CA GLY A 542 -1.46 3.39 -5.59
C GLY A 542 -0.32 4.16 -4.94
N PHE A 543 -0.68 5.17 -4.16
CA PHE A 543 0.27 5.97 -3.40
C PHE A 543 -0.36 6.46 -2.10
N TYR A 544 0.47 6.70 -1.09
CA TYR A 544 0.05 7.30 0.17
C TYR A 544 0.27 8.80 0.11
N ALA A 545 -0.79 9.57 0.38
CA ALA A 545 -0.73 11.01 0.39
C ALA A 545 -1.29 11.63 1.66
N LYS A 546 -0.68 12.73 2.08
CA LYS A 546 -1.21 13.64 3.10
C LYS A 546 -2.05 14.75 2.45
N ASN A 547 -2.43 15.75 3.24
CA ASN A 547 -3.22 16.90 2.78
C ASN A 547 -2.48 17.87 1.90
#